data_AF-A0A0S3TDP9-F1
#
_entry.id   AF-A0A0S3TDP9-F1
#
_cell.length_a   1.000
_cell.length_b   1.000
_cell.length_c   1.000
_cell.angle_alpha   90.00
_cell.angle_beta   90.00
_cell.angle_gamma   90.00
#
_symmetry.space_group_name_H-M   'P 1'
#
loop_
_entity.id
_entity.type
_entity.pdbx_description
1 polymer ?
#
loop_
_entity_poly.entity_id
_entity_poly.type
_entity_poly.pdbx_seq_one_letter_code
_entity_poly.pdbx_strand_id
1 'polypeptide(L)'
;MGHSAAVWDYRAATEITKDWNGIDQVLLRTPRGSSARVSLHGAQVTSWRNEHGEELLFTSSKAIFKAPKAIRGGIPMCFPQFGNCGSLEQHGFARNRMWAIDENPPPLPGNDSSGKSFIDLVLKSSEEDMKCWPHSFEFRLRVSLAADGDLTLISRVRNINGKPFSFSFADHTYLLVSDIRYG
;
A
#
# COMPACT_ATOMS: atom_id res chain seq x y z
N MET A 1 -5.23 35.96 22.35
CA MET A 1 -6.02 34.75 22.65
C MET A 1 -5.36 33.61 21.90
N GLY A 2 -4.68 32.70 22.61
CA GLY A 2 -3.98 31.58 21.98
C GLY A 2 -4.98 30.50 21.60
N HIS A 3 -5.11 30.22 20.30
CA HIS A 3 -5.77 29.01 19.85
C HIS A 3 -4.89 27.82 20.22
N SER A 4 -5.26 27.13 21.29
CA SER A 4 -4.73 25.80 21.59
C SER A 4 -5.26 24.86 20.51
N ALA A 5 -4.42 24.55 19.51
CA ALA A 5 -4.69 23.48 18.58
C ALA A 5 -4.71 22.18 19.41
N ALA A 6 -5.87 21.55 19.50
CA ALA A 6 -6.00 20.25 20.14
C ALA A 6 -4.99 19.30 19.49
N VAL A 7 -4.03 18.81 20.28
CA VAL A 7 -3.07 17.80 19.83
C VAL A 7 -3.87 16.51 19.61
N TRP A 8 -4.22 16.25 18.37
CA TRP A 8 -4.94 15.04 17.98
C TRP A 8 -4.03 13.82 18.18
N ASP A 9 -4.55 12.77 18.83
CA ASP A 9 -3.82 11.52 19.00
C ASP A 9 -3.84 10.72 17.70
N TYR A 10 -2.74 10.76 16.97
CA TYR A 10 -2.58 10.03 15.70
C TYR A 10 -2.66 8.50 15.88
N ARG A 11 -2.49 7.96 17.09
CA ARG A 11 -2.71 6.52 17.32
C ARG A 11 -4.19 6.13 17.25
N ALA A 12 -5.11 7.06 17.49
CA ALA A 12 -6.54 6.86 17.27
C ALA A 12 -6.95 6.97 15.78
N ALA A 13 -6.00 7.30 14.89
CA ALA A 13 -6.25 7.54 13.48
C ALA A 13 -5.96 6.34 12.56
N THR A 14 -5.47 5.24 13.14
CA THR A 14 -5.17 3.98 12.47
C THR A 14 -5.90 2.83 13.18
N GLU A 15 -6.73 2.09 12.47
CA GLU A 15 -7.48 0.94 13.00
C GLU A 15 -7.13 -0.33 12.20
N ILE A 16 -6.89 -1.45 12.89
CA ILE A 16 -6.70 -2.75 12.23
C ILE A 16 -8.00 -3.54 12.32
N THR A 17 -8.52 -3.93 11.17
CA THR A 17 -9.77 -4.71 11.03
C THR A 17 -9.52 -5.93 10.16
N LYS A 18 -10.32 -6.98 10.29
CA LYS A 18 -10.30 -8.11 9.36
C LYS A 18 -11.38 -7.95 8.30
N ASP A 19 -11.06 -8.31 7.05
CA ASP A 19 -12.08 -8.48 6.03
C ASP A 19 -12.87 -9.79 6.20
N TRP A 20 -13.84 -10.01 5.31
CA TRP A 20 -14.68 -11.21 5.32
C TRP A 20 -13.91 -12.52 5.05
N ASN A 21 -12.67 -12.44 4.56
CA ASN A 21 -11.76 -13.59 4.40
C ASN A 21 -10.78 -13.73 5.58
N GLY A 22 -10.88 -12.87 6.61
CA GLY A 22 -10.00 -12.87 7.78
C GLY A 22 -8.64 -12.18 7.57
N ILE A 23 -8.44 -11.53 6.42
CA ILE A 23 -7.21 -10.80 6.10
C ILE A 23 -7.22 -9.47 6.83
N ASP A 24 -6.11 -9.15 7.50
CA ASP A 24 -5.94 -7.87 8.18
C ASP A 24 -5.87 -6.72 7.17
N GLN A 25 -6.56 -5.65 7.53
CA GLN A 25 -6.64 -4.39 6.81
C GLN A 25 -6.44 -3.25 7.78
N VAL A 26 -5.69 -2.25 7.35
CA VAL A 26 -5.40 -1.05 8.11
C VAL A 26 -6.21 0.09 7.53
N LEU A 27 -7.00 0.74 8.39
CA LEU A 27 -7.82 1.88 8.06
C LEU A 27 -7.16 3.14 8.61
N LEU A 28 -6.71 4.02 7.72
CA LEU A 28 -6.20 5.35 8.01
C LEU A 28 -7.36 6.33 7.94
N ARG A 29 -7.48 7.23 8.91
CA ARG A 29 -8.48 8.30 8.94
C ARG A 29 -7.83 9.64 9.25
N THR A 30 -8.47 10.71 8.81
CA THR A 30 -8.12 12.08 9.18
C THR A 30 -9.24 12.69 10.02
N PRO A 31 -8.95 13.71 10.84
CA PRO A 31 -9.99 14.44 11.56
C PRO A 31 -11.05 15.09 10.64
N ARG A 32 -10.68 15.39 9.39
CA ARG A 32 -11.58 15.98 8.38
C ARG A 32 -12.49 14.96 7.69
N GLY A 33 -12.34 13.67 7.98
CA GLY A 33 -13.21 12.62 7.47
C GLY A 33 -12.68 11.84 6.27
N SER A 34 -11.58 12.28 5.64
CA SER A 34 -10.90 11.47 4.61
C SER A 34 -10.40 10.16 5.21
N SER A 35 -10.38 9.10 4.40
CA SER A 35 -9.92 7.78 4.85
C SER A 35 -9.25 6.98 3.74
N ALA A 36 -8.37 6.05 4.13
CA ALA A 36 -7.73 5.10 3.21
C ALA A 36 -7.67 3.71 3.85
N ARG A 37 -7.93 2.67 3.05
CA ARG A 37 -7.88 1.28 3.51
C ARG A 37 -6.77 0.52 2.80
N VAL A 38 -5.90 -0.11 3.58
CA VAL A 38 -4.75 -0.86 3.08
C VAL A 38 -4.89 -2.31 3.50
N SER A 39 -4.89 -3.25 2.55
CA SER A 39 -4.86 -4.68 2.88
C SER A 39 -3.42 -5.14 3.10
N LEU A 40 -3.19 -5.97 4.12
CA LEU A 40 -1.89 -6.64 4.26
C LEU A 40 -1.63 -7.63 3.12
N HIS A 41 -2.67 -8.03 2.38
CA HIS A 41 -2.51 -8.73 1.11
C HIS A 41 -2.02 -7.77 0.03
N GLY A 42 -0.79 -8.00 -0.41
CA GLY A 42 -0.16 -7.21 -1.45
C GLY A 42 0.24 -5.79 -1.04
N ALA A 43 0.10 -5.43 0.25
CA ALA A 43 0.17 -4.06 0.75
C ALA A 43 -0.70 -3.09 -0.07
N GLN A 44 -1.85 -3.59 -0.52
CA GLN A 44 -2.65 -2.93 -1.54
C GLN A 44 -3.61 -1.93 -0.92
N VAL A 45 -3.55 -0.67 -1.36
CA VAL A 45 -4.60 0.31 -1.03
C VAL A 45 -5.85 -0.06 -1.81
N THR A 46 -6.94 -0.36 -1.11
CA THR A 46 -8.19 -0.87 -1.69
C THR A 46 -9.32 0.16 -1.72
N SER A 47 -9.17 1.26 -0.96
CA SER A 47 -10.12 2.36 -0.90
C SER A 47 -9.39 3.63 -0.46
N TRP A 48 -9.76 4.76 -1.04
CA TRP A 48 -9.33 6.10 -0.66
C TRP A 48 -10.50 7.04 -0.85
N ARG A 49 -10.95 7.67 0.23
CA ARG A 49 -12.12 8.53 0.26
C ARG A 49 -11.77 9.93 0.70
N ASN A 50 -12.37 10.92 0.04
CA ASN A 50 -12.26 12.32 0.43
C ASN A 50 -13.08 12.62 1.71
N GLU A 51 -13.04 13.88 2.16
CA GLU A 51 -13.80 14.34 3.33
C GLU A 51 -15.33 14.25 3.19
N HIS A 52 -15.83 14.17 1.96
CA HIS A 52 -17.26 13.97 1.67
C HIS A 52 -17.67 12.49 1.62
N GLY A 53 -16.72 11.57 1.81
CA GLY A 53 -16.95 10.12 1.78
C GLY A 53 -17.01 9.52 0.37
N GLU A 54 -16.71 10.31 -0.66
CA GLU A 54 -16.68 9.88 -2.05
C GLU A 54 -15.44 9.03 -2.32
N GLU A 55 -15.62 7.92 -3.02
CA GLU A 55 -14.53 6.99 -3.35
C GLU A 55 -13.72 7.51 -4.54
N LEU A 56 -12.39 7.50 -4.41
CA LEU A 56 -11.46 7.99 -5.43
C LEU A 56 -10.78 6.84 -6.18
N LEU A 57 -10.81 5.62 -5.62
CA LEU A 57 -10.25 4.42 -6.24
C LEU A 57 -11.34 3.48 -6.76
N PHE A 58 -11.13 2.96 -7.97
CA PHE A 58 -11.97 1.88 -8.48
C PHE A 58 -11.48 0.55 -7.91
N THR A 59 -12.34 -0.12 -7.15
CA THR A 59 -12.15 -1.52 -6.74
C THR A 59 -13.31 -2.36 -7.26
N SER A 60 -12.98 -3.44 -7.98
CA SER A 60 -13.99 -4.28 -8.64
C SER A 60 -14.94 -4.90 -7.61
N SER A 61 -16.25 -4.83 -7.84
CA SER A 61 -17.25 -5.52 -7.00
C SER A 61 -17.08 -7.05 -6.98
N LYS A 62 -16.41 -7.61 -7.99
CA LYS A 62 -16.03 -9.03 -8.09
C LYS A 62 -14.60 -9.32 -7.60
N ALA A 63 -13.94 -8.36 -6.93
CA ALA A 63 -12.58 -8.56 -6.45
C ALA A 63 -12.54 -9.69 -5.42
N ILE A 64 -11.54 -10.56 -5.56
CA ILE A 64 -11.28 -11.66 -4.62
C ILE A 64 -10.19 -11.17 -3.68
N PHE A 65 -10.54 -11.00 -2.40
CA PHE A 65 -9.63 -10.56 -1.34
C PHE A 65 -8.99 -11.77 -0.66
N LYS A 66 -8.37 -12.65 -1.45
CA LYS A 66 -7.82 -13.91 -0.97
C LYS A 66 -6.54 -14.26 -1.70
N ALA A 67 -5.48 -14.53 -0.93
CA ALA A 67 -4.25 -15.09 -1.46
C ALA A 67 -4.49 -16.42 -2.18
N PRO A 68 -3.74 -16.73 -3.25
CA PRO A 68 -2.60 -15.97 -3.78
C PRO A 68 -2.98 -14.95 -4.87
N LYS A 69 -4.27 -14.72 -5.18
CA LYS A 69 -4.65 -13.87 -6.31
C LYS A 69 -4.65 -12.39 -5.95
N ALA A 70 -4.00 -11.56 -6.77
CA ALA A 70 -4.05 -10.11 -6.61
C ALA A 70 -5.49 -9.58 -6.59
N ILE A 71 -5.72 -8.55 -5.76
CA ILE A 71 -7.01 -7.84 -5.69
C ILE A 71 -7.16 -6.97 -6.95
N ARG A 72 -8.33 -7.01 -7.59
CA ARG A 72 -8.62 -6.24 -8.80
C ARG A 72 -9.12 -4.83 -8.46
N GLY A 73 -8.30 -3.82 -8.72
CA GLY A 73 -8.58 -2.41 -8.47
C GLY A 73 -7.71 -1.82 -7.36
N GLY A 74 -8.00 -0.63 -6.88
CA GLY A 74 -7.16 0.05 -5.89
C GLY A 74 -5.76 0.35 -6.43
N ILE A 75 -4.71 0.07 -5.65
CA ILE A 75 -3.30 0.30 -6.02
C ILE A 75 -2.48 -1.00 -5.84
N PRO A 76 -2.51 -1.94 -6.80
CA PRO A 76 -1.68 -3.14 -6.76
C PRO A 76 -0.19 -2.82 -6.92
N MET A 77 0.63 -3.48 -6.10
CA MET A 77 2.09 -3.36 -6.15
C MET A 77 2.70 -4.34 -7.15
N CYS A 78 3.24 -3.82 -8.26
CA CYS A 78 4.00 -4.63 -9.22
C CYS A 78 5.46 -4.67 -8.79
N PHE A 79 5.99 -5.86 -8.47
CA PHE A 79 7.41 -6.06 -8.15
C PHE A 79 7.71 -7.57 -8.16
N PRO A 80 8.90 -7.99 -8.65
CA PRO A 80 10.03 -7.19 -9.17
C PRO A 80 9.94 -6.94 -10.70
N GLN A 81 8.74 -7.09 -11.27
CA GLN A 81 8.50 -6.95 -12.69
C GLN A 81 7.22 -6.16 -12.94
N PHE A 82 7.21 -5.33 -13.99
CA PHE A 82 5.97 -4.80 -14.58
C PHE A 82 5.59 -5.58 -15.84
N GLY A 83 4.29 -5.87 -15.99
CA GLY A 83 3.77 -6.64 -17.12
C GLY A 83 4.45 -8.02 -17.25
N ASN A 84 4.73 -8.43 -18.48
CA ASN A 84 5.41 -9.69 -18.81
C ASN A 84 6.88 -9.46 -19.21
N CYS A 85 7.53 -8.40 -18.70
CA CYS A 85 8.87 -7.99 -19.12
C CYS A 85 10.03 -8.85 -18.56
N GLY A 86 9.77 -10.07 -18.11
CA GLY A 86 10.76 -11.00 -17.57
C GLY A 86 10.15 -12.38 -17.30
N SER A 87 10.85 -13.23 -16.55
CA SER A 87 10.53 -14.66 -16.41
C SER A 87 9.48 -14.98 -15.32
N LEU A 88 8.99 -13.97 -14.61
CA LEU A 88 8.01 -14.14 -13.54
C LEU A 88 6.58 -14.05 -14.07
N GLU A 89 5.62 -14.47 -13.22
CA GLU A 89 4.21 -14.18 -13.46
C GLU A 89 4.00 -12.68 -13.72
N GLN A 90 2.94 -12.36 -14.47
CA GLN A 90 2.62 -10.99 -14.84
C GLN A 90 2.58 -10.07 -13.61
N HIS A 91 3.30 -8.96 -13.68
CA HIS A 91 3.49 -7.97 -12.61
C HIS A 91 4.27 -8.47 -11.36
N GLY A 92 4.95 -9.60 -11.47
CA GLY A 92 5.68 -10.21 -10.35
C GLY A 92 4.75 -10.71 -9.25
N PHE A 93 5.29 -10.84 -8.05
CA PHE A 93 4.63 -11.55 -6.94
C PHE A 93 4.25 -10.65 -5.76
N ALA A 94 4.75 -9.41 -5.66
CA ALA A 94 4.55 -8.59 -4.46
C ALA A 94 3.05 -8.39 -4.09
N ARG A 95 2.20 -8.13 -5.09
CA ARG A 95 0.73 -8.05 -4.96
C ARG A 95 0.03 -9.34 -4.53
N ASN A 96 0.71 -10.48 -4.58
CA ASN A 96 0.15 -11.80 -4.26
C ASN A 96 0.53 -12.27 -2.84
N ARG A 97 1.47 -11.59 -2.17
CA ARG A 97 2.06 -12.00 -0.88
C ARG A 97 1.44 -11.28 0.32
N MET A 98 1.56 -11.87 1.51
CA MET A 98 1.30 -11.14 2.75
C MET A 98 2.48 -10.25 3.10
N TRP A 99 2.16 -9.01 3.43
CA TRP A 99 3.10 -8.05 3.99
C TRP A 99 2.91 -7.99 5.49
N ALA A 100 4.00 -7.75 6.22
CA ALA A 100 3.96 -7.52 7.65
C ALA A 100 3.92 -6.02 7.93
N ILE A 101 3.30 -5.61 9.04
CA ILE A 101 3.47 -4.27 9.58
C ILE A 101 4.91 -4.14 10.09
N ASP A 102 5.63 -3.10 9.64
CA ASP A 102 6.97 -2.79 10.12
C ASP A 102 6.85 -1.85 11.33
N GLU A 103 6.93 -2.41 12.54
CA GLU A 103 6.83 -1.64 13.78
C GLU A 103 8.04 -0.73 14.03
N ASN A 104 9.18 -1.02 13.39
CA ASN A 104 10.43 -0.28 13.56
C ASN A 104 11.01 0.11 12.19
N PRO A 105 10.28 0.92 11.40
CA PRO A 105 10.70 1.28 10.06
C PRO A 105 11.92 2.23 10.12
N PRO A 106 12.88 2.11 9.19
CA PRO A 106 13.96 3.09 9.10
C PRO A 106 13.38 4.49 8.85
N PRO A 107 13.97 5.55 9.44
CA PRO A 107 13.47 6.91 9.29
C PRO A 107 13.39 7.31 7.81
N LEU A 108 12.37 8.09 7.46
CA LEU A 108 12.22 8.67 6.13
C LEU A 108 12.92 10.04 6.08
N PRO A 109 13.48 10.43 4.92
CA PRO A 109 13.99 11.78 4.72
C PRO A 109 12.84 12.78 4.75
N GLY A 110 12.99 13.86 5.52
CA GLY A 110 11.94 14.88 5.71
C GLY A 110 11.07 14.58 6.93
N ASN A 111 10.73 15.63 7.69
CA ASN A 111 9.89 15.52 8.89
C ASN A 111 8.43 15.26 8.48
N ASP A 112 8.11 14.01 8.12
CA ASP A 112 6.77 13.58 7.67
C ASP A 112 5.80 13.33 8.84
N SER A 113 6.12 13.90 10.01
CA SER A 113 5.42 13.68 11.29
C SER A 113 4.28 14.68 11.53
N SER A 114 4.12 15.69 10.68
CA SER A 114 3.09 16.71 10.86
C SER A 114 1.75 16.22 10.32
N GLY A 115 0.88 15.70 11.18
CA GLY A 115 -0.55 15.62 10.84
C GLY A 115 -1.01 14.38 10.07
N LYS A 116 -0.14 13.41 9.78
CA LYS A 116 -0.47 12.29 8.90
C LYS A 116 -0.72 11.00 9.66
N SER A 117 -1.80 10.30 9.30
CA SER A 117 -2.02 8.91 9.69
C SER A 117 -1.24 8.03 8.72
N PHE A 118 -0.43 7.10 9.21
CA PHE A 118 0.39 6.26 8.33
C PHE A 118 0.53 4.83 8.83
N ILE A 119 0.91 3.96 7.91
CA ILE A 119 1.32 2.58 8.18
C ILE A 119 2.57 2.26 7.38
N ASP A 120 3.53 1.58 8.01
CA ASP A 120 4.70 1.01 7.35
C ASP A 120 4.51 -0.49 7.18
N LEU A 121 4.75 -0.98 5.98
CA LEU A 121 4.62 -2.38 5.59
C LEU A 121 5.93 -2.87 5.02
N VAL A 122 6.25 -4.15 5.22
CA VAL A 122 7.45 -4.79 4.70
C VAL A 122 7.16 -6.17 4.10
N LEU A 123 7.72 -6.40 2.92
CA LEU A 123 7.85 -7.71 2.28
C LEU A 123 9.34 -8.09 2.26
N LYS A 124 9.67 -9.28 2.76
CA LYS A 124 11.01 -9.85 2.71
C LYS A 124 11.01 -11.03 1.75
N SER A 125 12.12 -11.24 1.04
CA SER A 125 12.30 -12.44 0.21
C SER A 125 12.05 -13.72 1.02
N SER A 126 11.23 -14.62 0.51
CA SER A 126 10.96 -15.94 1.08
C SER A 126 11.70 -17.06 0.32
N GLU A 127 11.75 -18.26 0.89
CA GLU A 127 12.28 -19.45 0.19
C GLU A 127 11.54 -19.76 -1.11
N GLU A 128 10.26 -19.42 -1.21
CA GLU A 128 9.48 -19.60 -2.44
C GLU A 128 9.91 -18.61 -3.52
N ASP A 129 10.14 -17.34 -3.14
CA ASP A 129 10.60 -16.32 -4.08
C ASP A 129 12.00 -16.68 -4.60
N MET A 130 12.86 -17.26 -3.76
CA MET A 130 14.19 -17.71 -4.17
C MET A 130 14.18 -18.79 -5.26
N LYS A 131 13.06 -19.50 -5.47
CA LYS A 131 12.92 -20.50 -6.54
C LYS A 131 12.73 -19.86 -7.92
N CYS A 132 12.05 -18.72 -7.99
CA CYS A 132 11.71 -18.04 -9.24
C CYS A 132 12.51 -16.76 -9.49
N TRP A 133 12.97 -16.09 -8.43
CA TRP A 133 13.77 -14.88 -8.44
C TRP A 133 14.81 -14.93 -7.30
N PRO A 134 16.01 -15.50 -7.54
CA PRO A 134 16.98 -15.84 -6.50
C PRO A 134 17.77 -14.63 -5.97
N HIS A 135 17.05 -13.65 -5.43
CA HIS A 135 17.60 -12.43 -4.87
C HIS A 135 17.01 -12.15 -3.50
N SER A 136 17.87 -11.93 -2.50
CA SER A 136 17.42 -11.47 -1.19
C SER A 136 17.15 -9.98 -1.20
N PHE A 137 15.95 -9.58 -0.78
CA PHE A 137 15.51 -8.18 -0.77
C PHE A 137 14.64 -7.87 0.45
N GLU A 138 14.51 -6.59 0.76
CA GLU A 138 13.42 -6.07 1.58
C GLU A 138 12.71 -4.96 0.81
N PHE A 139 11.42 -5.11 0.58
CA PHE A 139 10.59 -4.07 -0.01
C PHE A 139 9.70 -3.48 1.09
N ARG A 140 9.92 -2.20 1.42
CA ARG A 140 9.09 -1.42 2.34
C ARG A 140 8.16 -0.49 1.59
N LEU A 141 6.96 -0.34 2.11
CA LEU A 141 5.97 0.63 1.66
C LEU A 141 5.46 1.40 2.87
N ARG A 142 5.56 2.73 2.84
CA ARG A 142 4.76 3.59 3.72
C ARG A 142 3.53 4.07 2.96
N VAL A 143 2.36 3.89 3.55
CA VAL A 143 1.12 4.54 3.11
C VAL A 143 0.77 5.59 4.14
N SER A 144 0.66 6.85 3.72
CA SER A 144 0.26 7.95 4.60
C SER A 144 -0.91 8.73 4.01
N LEU A 145 -1.82 9.15 4.89
CA LEU A 145 -2.95 9.99 4.58
C LEU A 145 -2.81 11.29 5.37
N ALA A 146 -2.60 12.38 4.64
CA ALA A 146 -2.44 13.70 5.22
C ALA A 146 -3.77 14.34 5.60
N ALA A 147 -3.73 15.34 6.48
CA ALA A 147 -4.93 15.96 7.04
C ALA A 147 -5.84 16.63 5.98
N ASP A 148 -5.30 17.05 4.84
CA ASP A 148 -6.02 17.58 3.68
C ASP A 148 -6.60 16.50 2.76
N GLY A 149 -6.33 15.22 3.04
CA GLY A 149 -6.84 14.08 2.27
C GLY A 149 -5.82 13.50 1.27
N ASP A 150 -4.64 14.09 1.14
CA ASP A 150 -3.60 13.60 0.23
C ASP A 150 -3.09 12.21 0.64
N LEU A 151 -3.17 11.26 -0.29
CA LEU A 151 -2.64 9.91 -0.13
C LEU A 151 -1.23 9.83 -0.72
N THR A 152 -0.24 9.52 0.12
CA THR A 152 1.16 9.35 -0.29
C THR A 152 1.61 7.91 -0.09
N LEU A 153 2.25 7.34 -1.12
CA LEU A 153 2.89 6.03 -1.08
C LEU A 153 4.40 6.22 -1.25
N ILE A 154 5.20 5.70 -0.32
CA ILE A 154 6.67 5.77 -0.38
C ILE A 154 7.24 4.35 -0.40
N SER A 155 7.70 3.93 -1.57
CA SER A 155 8.34 2.64 -1.82
C SER A 155 9.85 2.69 -1.60
N ARG A 156 10.40 1.72 -0.86
CA ARG A 156 11.85 1.56 -0.63
C ARG A 156 12.26 0.11 -0.81
N VAL A 157 13.13 -0.17 -1.76
CA VAL A 157 13.69 -1.52 -1.99
C VAL A 157 15.14 -1.55 -1.51
N ARG A 158 15.46 -2.47 -0.59
CA ARG A 158 16.80 -2.71 -0.09
C ARG A 158 17.34 -4.01 -0.67
N ASN A 159 18.47 -3.94 -1.36
CA ASN A 159 19.22 -5.12 -1.76
C ASN A 159 19.99 -5.68 -0.55
N ILE A 160 19.66 -6.92 -0.16
CA ILE A 160 20.38 -7.67 0.89
C ILE A 160 21.01 -8.96 0.36
N ASN A 161 21.09 -9.10 -0.98
CA ASN A 161 21.57 -10.28 -1.68
C ASN A 161 23.09 -10.42 -1.68
N GLY A 162 23.82 -9.38 -1.26
CA GLY A 162 25.29 -9.31 -1.36
C GLY A 162 25.83 -9.15 -2.79
N LYS A 163 24.95 -9.17 -3.80
CA LYS A 163 25.26 -8.92 -5.22
C LYS A 163 24.20 -8.00 -5.83
N PRO A 164 24.56 -7.14 -6.80
CA PRO A 164 23.57 -6.35 -7.54
C PRO A 164 22.52 -7.23 -8.20
N PHE A 165 21.28 -6.73 -8.27
CA PHE A 165 20.20 -7.32 -9.06
C PHE A 165 19.38 -6.21 -9.72
N SER A 166 18.71 -6.56 -10.82
CA SER A 166 17.84 -5.65 -11.56
C SER A 166 16.38 -5.96 -11.25
N PHE A 167 15.56 -4.92 -11.14
CA PHE A 167 14.12 -5.05 -10.95
C PHE A 167 13.38 -3.89 -11.62
N SER A 168 12.09 -4.06 -11.83
CA SER A 168 11.15 -2.98 -12.11
C SER A 168 10.04 -3.00 -11.08
N PHE A 169 9.40 -1.87 -10.85
CA PHE A 169 8.22 -1.80 -10.00
C PHE A 169 7.24 -0.76 -10.51
N ALA A 170 5.97 -0.88 -10.12
CA ALA A 170 4.94 0.09 -10.44
C ALA A 170 3.80 0.05 -9.42
N ASP A 171 3.24 1.23 -9.13
CA ASP A 171 1.97 1.40 -8.43
C ASP A 171 0.85 1.41 -9.47
N HIS A 172 0.12 0.30 -9.60
CA HIS A 172 -0.84 0.10 -10.70
C HIS A 172 -2.22 0.70 -10.41
N THR A 173 -2.28 2.00 -10.13
CA THR A 173 -3.47 2.71 -9.62
C THR A 173 -4.68 2.63 -10.55
N TYR A 174 -5.83 2.23 -9.99
CA TYR A 174 -7.15 2.28 -10.62
C TYR A 174 -7.94 3.44 -10.03
N LEU A 175 -8.03 4.55 -10.75
CA LEU A 175 -8.85 5.70 -10.34
C LEU A 175 -10.32 5.46 -10.68
N LEU A 176 -11.21 5.87 -9.79
CA LEU A 176 -12.64 5.89 -10.08
C LEU A 176 -12.95 7.09 -10.98
N VAL A 177 -13.53 6.82 -12.15
CA VAL A 177 -14.00 7.84 -13.08
C VAL A 177 -15.45 7.56 -13.43
N SER A 178 -16.24 8.63 -13.59
CA SER A 178 -17.68 8.52 -13.89
C SER A 178 -17.96 8.09 -15.33
N ASP A 179 -17.06 8.40 -16.26
CA ASP A 179 -17.17 8.08 -17.68
C ASP A 179 -15.78 7.88 -18.30
N ILE A 180 -15.60 6.76 -19.00
CA ILE A 180 -14.43 6.49 -19.83
C ILE A 180 -14.80 6.81 -21.28
N ARG A 181 -14.74 8.10 -21.64
CA ARG A 181 -14.97 8.48 -23.04
C ARG A 181 -13.91 7.82 -23.94
N TYR A 182 -14.34 6.86 -24.74
CA TYR A 182 -13.56 6.34 -25.86
C TYR A 182 -13.61 7.42 -26.96
N GLY A 183 -12.46 8.04 -27.20
CA GLY A 183 -12.27 8.91 -28.37
C GLY A 183 -12.16 8.11 -29.66
#